data_AF-A0A950ZM74-F1
#
_entry.id   AF-A0A950ZM74-F1
#
_cell.length_a   1.000
_cell.length_b   1.000
_cell.length_c   1.000
_cell.angle_alpha   90.00
_cell.angle_beta   90.00
_cell.angle_gamma   90.00
#
_symmetry.space_group_name_H-M   'P 1'
#
loop_
_entity.id
_entity.type
_entity.pdbx_description
1 polymer ?
#
loop_
_entity_poly.entity_id
_entity_poly.type
_entity_poly.pdbx_seq_one_letter_code
_entity_poly.pdbx_strand_id
1 'polypeptide(L)'
;MNGSVLLRDVIHIPERAGAEDYVLKLTEGVGKGRLEETIREYVVTEDLAKAFGEALDRVSASLADGASRAAFLSGSFGSGKSHFMAVLYALLGEHPIARAEPKLAPVIAAHDARLQGKRILRLTFHFLDADSIEQCILGGYVAQVRALHPEAPLPAV
;
A
#
# COMPACT_ATOMS: atom_id res chain seq x y z
N MET A 1 -4.55 23.29 -38.23
CA MET A 1 -5.34 23.80 -37.08
C MET A 1 -4.54 23.48 -35.82
N ASN A 2 -3.64 24.37 -35.40
CA ASN A 2 -2.92 24.24 -34.13
C ASN A 2 -3.80 24.84 -33.03
N GLY A 3 -4.78 24.09 -32.54
CA GLY A 3 -5.43 24.41 -31.27
C GLY A 3 -4.53 23.88 -30.16
N SER A 4 -3.96 24.76 -29.33
CA SER A 4 -3.21 24.32 -28.16
C SER A 4 -4.16 23.57 -27.22
N VAL A 5 -3.79 22.35 -26.82
CA VAL A 5 -4.49 21.60 -25.78
C VAL A 5 -4.54 22.47 -24.51
N LEU A 6 -5.73 22.72 -24.00
CA LEU A 6 -5.88 23.51 -22.78
C LEU A 6 -5.85 22.59 -21.58
N LEU A 7 -5.44 23.12 -20.43
CA LEU A 7 -5.32 22.32 -19.21
C LEU A 7 -6.65 21.66 -18.80
N ARG A 8 -7.76 22.35 -19.04
CA ARG A 8 -9.12 21.82 -18.81
C ARG A 8 -9.48 20.63 -19.70
N ASP A 9 -8.78 20.46 -20.82
CA ASP A 9 -9.03 19.38 -21.77
C ASP A 9 -8.26 18.11 -21.37
N VAL A 10 -7.34 18.20 -20.39
CA VAL A 10 -6.49 17.09 -19.91
C VAL A 10 -6.66 16.77 -18.42
N ILE A 11 -7.25 17.68 -17.64
CA ILE A 11 -7.55 17.45 -16.22
C ILE A 11 -9.06 17.30 -16.06
N HIS A 12 -9.49 16.10 -15.65
CA HIS A 12 -10.86 15.90 -15.18
C HIS A 12 -10.98 16.45 -13.75
N ILE A 13 -11.85 17.45 -13.56
CA ILE A 13 -12.17 18.00 -12.24
C ILE A 13 -13.52 17.42 -11.81
N PRO A 14 -13.59 16.67 -10.70
CA PRO A 14 -14.85 16.11 -10.24
C PRO A 14 -15.81 17.22 -9.77
N GLU A 15 -17.11 17.05 -10.02
CA GLU A 15 -18.13 18.02 -9.64
C GLU A 15 -18.36 18.11 -8.11
N ARG A 16 -17.92 17.09 -7.37
CA ARG A 16 -17.96 17.00 -5.90
C ARG A 16 -16.74 16.23 -5.40
N ALA A 17 -16.14 16.69 -4.31
CA ALA A 17 -15.09 15.97 -3.57
C ALA A 17 -15.45 15.92 -2.08
N GLY A 18 -15.40 14.73 -1.48
CA GLY A 18 -15.52 14.48 -0.05
C GLY A 18 -14.17 14.60 0.67
N ALA A 19 -14.17 14.62 2.01
CA ALA A 19 -12.93 14.70 2.79
C ALA A 19 -12.02 13.47 2.57
N GLU A 20 -12.65 12.33 2.34
CA GLU A 20 -12.06 11.04 1.97
C GLU A 20 -11.32 11.06 0.62
N ASP A 21 -11.65 11.98 -0.29
CA ASP A 21 -11.00 12.12 -1.59
C ASP A 21 -9.67 12.88 -1.50
N TYR A 22 -9.43 13.61 -0.40
CA TYR A 22 -8.20 14.35 -0.17
C TYR A 22 -7.15 13.55 0.64
N VAL A 23 -7.60 12.60 1.46
CA VAL A 23 -6.73 11.79 2.32
C VAL A 23 -7.12 10.33 2.25
N LEU A 24 -6.42 9.58 1.40
CA LEU A 24 -6.52 8.13 1.37
C LEU A 24 -6.09 7.58 2.74
N LYS A 25 -7.04 7.00 3.48
CA LYS A 25 -6.74 6.19 4.67
C LYS A 25 -6.34 4.80 4.20
N LEU A 26 -5.17 4.34 4.60
CA LEU A 26 -4.63 3.04 4.15
C LEU A 26 -5.60 1.88 4.45
N THR A 27 -6.25 1.90 5.62
CA THR A 27 -7.25 0.90 6.04
C THR A 27 -8.47 0.85 5.12
N GLU A 28 -8.85 1.97 4.52
CA GLU A 28 -9.96 2.06 3.56
C GLU A 28 -9.47 1.74 2.13
N GLY A 29 -8.27 2.19 1.77
CA GLY A 29 -7.64 1.98 0.46
C GLY A 29 -7.25 0.53 0.16
N VAL A 30 -7.02 -0.31 1.18
CA VAL A 30 -6.75 -1.75 0.99
C VAL A 30 -8.00 -2.64 1.02
N GLY A 31 -9.19 -2.06 1.23
CA GLY A 31 -10.46 -2.81 1.20
C GLY A 31 -10.75 -3.41 -0.19
N LYS A 32 -11.46 -4.54 -0.22
CA LYS A 32 -11.71 -5.42 -1.41
C LYS A 32 -12.42 -4.78 -2.63
N GLY A 33 -12.61 -3.47 -2.69
CA GLY A 33 -13.12 -2.76 -3.87
C GLY A 33 -12.36 -1.49 -4.25
N ARG A 34 -11.60 -0.89 -3.31
CA ARG A 34 -10.89 0.38 -3.52
C ARG A 34 -9.41 0.19 -3.89
N LEU A 35 -8.84 -0.97 -3.58
CA LEU A 35 -7.42 -1.23 -3.82
C LEU A 35 -7.07 -1.19 -5.32
N GLU A 36 -7.93 -1.74 -6.18
CA GLU A 36 -7.67 -1.73 -7.63
C GLU A 36 -7.68 -0.32 -8.21
N GLU A 37 -8.67 0.48 -7.83
CA GLU A 37 -8.80 1.89 -8.24
C GLU A 37 -7.59 2.68 -7.76
N THR A 38 -7.23 2.52 -6.48
CA THR A 38 -6.01 3.11 -5.90
C THR A 38 -4.79 2.73 -6.76
N ILE A 39 -4.56 1.46 -7.08
CA ILE A 39 -3.40 1.08 -7.90
C ILE A 39 -3.43 1.75 -9.29
N ARG A 40 -4.59 1.80 -9.96
CA ARG A 40 -4.72 2.36 -11.31
C ARG A 40 -4.46 3.87 -11.36
N GLU A 41 -4.81 4.59 -10.31
CA GLU A 41 -4.58 6.04 -10.21
C GLU A 41 -3.14 6.39 -9.84
N TYR A 42 -2.33 5.41 -9.41
CA TYR A 42 -0.97 5.68 -8.96
C TYR A 42 0.00 5.81 -10.13
N VAL A 43 0.40 7.05 -10.42
CA VAL A 43 1.44 7.30 -11.42
C VAL A 43 2.82 7.01 -10.82
N VAL A 44 3.39 5.86 -11.18
CA VAL A 44 4.77 5.50 -10.78
C VAL A 44 5.78 6.34 -11.56
N THR A 45 6.70 6.99 -10.85
CA THR A 45 7.87 7.67 -11.41
C THR A 45 9.13 6.81 -11.21
N GLU A 46 10.25 7.20 -11.81
CA GLU A 46 11.53 6.50 -11.60
C GLU A 46 11.97 6.53 -10.13
N ASP A 47 11.82 7.68 -9.46
CA ASP A 47 12.10 7.82 -8.03
C ASP A 47 11.20 6.94 -7.17
N LEU A 48 9.91 6.83 -7.53
CA LEU A 48 8.98 5.94 -6.83
C LEU A 48 9.35 4.47 -7.06
N ALA A 49 9.72 4.08 -8.28
CA ALA A 49 10.19 2.73 -8.57
C ALA A 49 11.42 2.36 -7.72
N LYS A 50 12.38 3.30 -7.59
CA LYS A 50 13.52 3.13 -6.69
C LYS A 50 13.08 2.98 -5.23
N ALA A 51 12.18 3.83 -4.75
CA ALA A 51 11.66 3.74 -3.38
C ALA A 51 10.93 2.41 -3.10
N PHE A 52 10.18 1.88 -4.07
CA PHE A 52 9.60 0.54 -3.96
C PHE A 52 10.66 -0.55 -3.89
N GLY A 53 11.73 -0.44 -4.69
CA GLY A 53 12.87 -1.35 -4.61
C GLY A 53 13.47 -1.36 -3.20
N GLU A 54 13.74 -0.19 -2.62
CA GLU A 54 14.26 -0.08 -1.25
C GLU A 54 13.30 -0.68 -0.21
N ALA A 55 11.99 -0.52 -0.39
CA ALA A 55 10.98 -1.11 0.49
C ALA A 55 10.95 -2.64 0.38
N LEU A 56 10.97 -3.19 -0.83
CA LEU A 56 10.99 -4.63 -1.07
C LEU A 56 12.29 -5.28 -0.58
N ASP A 57 13.42 -4.59 -0.71
CA ASP A 57 14.70 -5.05 -0.15
C ASP A 57 14.62 -5.19 1.37
N ARG A 58 14.03 -4.21 2.08
CA ARG A 58 13.83 -4.29 3.54
C ARG A 58 12.96 -5.46 3.94
N VAL A 59 11.87 -5.71 3.21
CA VAL A 59 10.99 -6.86 3.48
C VAL A 59 11.73 -8.18 3.21
N SER A 60 12.40 -8.29 2.07
CA SER A 60 13.13 -9.50 1.71
C SER A 60 14.26 -9.83 2.70
N ALA A 61 14.97 -8.82 3.20
CA ALA A 61 15.99 -8.99 4.23
C ALA A 61 15.39 -9.53 5.54
N SER A 62 14.23 -9.00 5.95
CA SER A 62 13.48 -9.46 7.14
C SER A 62 13.01 -10.90 7.04
N LEU A 63 12.62 -11.34 5.83
CA LEU A 63 12.27 -12.73 5.60
C LEU A 63 13.48 -13.65 5.55
N ALA A 64 14.64 -13.16 5.11
CA ALA A 64 15.85 -13.97 4.96
C ALA A 64 16.49 -14.32 6.29
N ASP A 65 16.56 -13.39 7.24
CA ASP A 65 17.20 -13.62 8.55
C ASP A 65 16.21 -13.76 9.72
N GLY A 66 14.91 -13.57 9.47
CA GLY A 66 13.87 -13.67 10.49
C GLY A 66 13.89 -12.55 11.53
N ALA A 67 14.61 -11.44 11.27
CA ALA A 67 14.71 -10.32 12.20
C ALA A 67 13.61 -9.27 11.95
N SER A 68 12.99 -8.79 13.04
CA SER A 68 12.04 -7.68 12.98
C SER A 68 12.74 -6.39 12.62
N ARG A 69 12.23 -5.70 11.59
CA ARG A 69 12.73 -4.40 11.14
C ARG A 69 11.59 -3.38 11.09
N ALA A 70 11.94 -2.13 11.40
CA ALA A 70 11.06 -0.99 11.24
C ALA A 70 11.60 -0.08 10.14
N ALA A 71 10.69 0.58 9.42
CA ALA A 71 11.00 1.62 8.46
C ALA A 71 9.97 2.74 8.60
N PHE A 72 10.40 3.99 8.40
CA PHE A 72 9.53 5.15 8.42
C PHE A 72 9.42 5.73 7.01
N LEU A 73 8.20 5.89 6.52
CA LEU A 73 7.94 6.59 5.26
C LEU A 73 7.69 8.07 5.56
N SER A 74 8.62 8.93 5.17
CA SER A 74 8.53 10.38 5.35
C SER A 74 8.12 11.08 4.05
N GLY A 75 7.40 12.19 4.18
CA GLY A 75 6.93 13.00 3.06
C GLY A 75 5.89 14.03 3.52
N SER A 76 5.78 15.14 2.80
CA SER A 76 4.82 16.21 3.11
C SER A 76 3.37 15.74 2.98
N PHE A 77 2.42 16.53 3.49
CA PHE A 77 1.00 16.28 3.27
C PHE A 77 0.69 16.26 1.75
N GLY A 78 -0.14 15.33 1.31
CA GLY A 78 -0.46 15.15 -0.11
C GLY A 78 0.63 14.50 -0.98
N SER A 79 1.78 14.11 -0.43
CA SER A 79 2.88 13.53 -1.21
C SER A 79 2.67 12.06 -1.64
N GLY A 80 1.48 11.49 -1.46
CA GLY A 80 1.17 10.13 -1.86
C GLY A 80 1.65 9.01 -0.90
N LYS A 81 1.95 9.29 0.38
CA LYS A 81 2.44 8.27 1.34
C LYS A 81 1.50 7.09 1.54
N SER A 82 0.21 7.34 1.78
CA SER A 82 -0.79 6.29 1.94
C SER A 82 -0.94 5.47 0.65
N HIS A 83 -0.86 6.14 -0.49
CA HIS A 83 -0.95 5.54 -1.81
C HIS A 83 0.23 4.60 -2.09
N PHE A 84 1.44 5.06 -1.78
CA PHE A 84 2.66 4.25 -1.82
C PHE A 84 2.50 3.00 -0.94
N MET A 85 1.98 3.14 0.28
CA MET A 85 1.74 2.02 1.18
C MET A 85 0.66 1.05 0.65
N ALA A 86 -0.38 1.55 -0.02
CA ALA A 86 -1.41 0.70 -0.64
C ALA A 86 -0.85 -0.10 -1.83
N VAL A 87 0.00 0.51 -2.67
CA VAL A 87 0.68 -0.19 -3.76
C VAL A 87 1.69 -1.20 -3.23
N LEU A 88 2.48 -0.85 -2.21
CA LEU A 88 3.38 -1.79 -1.55
C LEU A 88 2.61 -2.96 -0.93
N TYR A 89 1.48 -2.68 -0.27
CA TYR A 89 0.56 -3.70 0.25
C TYR A 89 0.09 -4.64 -0.86
N ALA A 90 -0.29 -4.10 -2.02
CA ALA A 90 -0.72 -4.89 -3.18
C ALA A 90 0.41 -5.75 -3.76
N LEU A 91 1.62 -5.21 -3.91
CA LEU A 91 2.80 -5.92 -4.39
C LEU A 91 3.16 -7.10 -3.48
N LEU A 92 3.21 -6.88 -2.17
CA LEU A 92 3.51 -7.91 -1.17
C LEU A 92 2.43 -9.00 -1.07
N GLY A 93 1.22 -8.73 -1.59
CA GLY A 93 0.16 -9.73 -1.73
C GLY A 93 0.01 -10.28 -3.13
N GLU A 94 0.97 -10.02 -4.01
CA GLU A 94 0.97 -10.46 -5.41
C GLU A 94 -0.27 -10.06 -6.21
N HIS A 95 -0.86 -8.89 -5.89
CA HIS A 95 -2.05 -8.42 -6.58
C HIS A 95 -1.78 -8.25 -8.09
N PRO A 96 -2.57 -8.89 -9.00
CA PRO A 96 -2.26 -8.91 -10.42
C PRO A 96 -2.09 -7.52 -11.06
N ILE A 97 -2.96 -6.57 -10.69
CA ILE A 97 -2.90 -5.20 -11.22
C ILE A 97 -1.62 -4.47 -10.80
N ALA A 98 -1.20 -4.58 -9.53
CA ALA A 98 0.02 -3.94 -9.07
C ALA A 98 1.26 -4.56 -9.74
N ARG A 99 1.23 -5.88 -9.98
CA ARG A 99 2.30 -6.58 -10.69
C ARG A 99 2.35 -6.28 -12.19
N ALA A 100 1.23 -5.84 -12.77
CA ALA A 100 1.15 -5.48 -14.18
C ALA A 100 1.65 -4.05 -14.48
N GLU A 101 1.97 -3.24 -13.46
CA GLU A 101 2.53 -1.90 -13.64
C GLU A 101 3.91 -1.96 -14.34
N PRO A 102 4.03 -1.48 -15.60
CA PRO A 102 5.25 -1.65 -16.38
C PRO A 102 6.49 -1.03 -15.74
N LYS A 103 6.36 0.11 -15.05
CA LYS A 103 7.51 0.77 -14.39
C LYS A 103 8.01 0.03 -13.16
N LEU A 104 7.18 -0.84 -12.59
CA LEU A 104 7.56 -1.70 -11.47
C LEU A 104 8.07 -3.07 -11.92
N ALA A 105 7.87 -3.46 -13.18
CA ALA A 105 8.30 -4.77 -13.69
C ALA A 105 9.79 -5.09 -13.43
N PRO A 106 10.75 -4.17 -13.64
CA PRO A 106 12.16 -4.43 -13.32
C PRO A 106 12.40 -4.63 -11.82
N VAL A 107 11.71 -3.82 -11.00
CA VAL A 107 11.79 -3.89 -9.53
C VAL A 107 11.23 -5.22 -9.04
N ILE A 108 10.07 -5.63 -9.53
CA ILE A 108 9.43 -6.91 -9.18
C ILE A 108 10.34 -8.08 -9.58
N ALA A 109 10.82 -8.10 -10.83
CA ALA A 109 11.69 -9.17 -11.32
C ALA A 109 12.97 -9.33 -10.49
N ALA A 110 13.57 -8.22 -10.03
CA ALA A 110 14.74 -8.25 -9.15
C ALA A 110 14.48 -8.84 -7.75
N HIS A 111 13.21 -8.91 -7.31
CA HIS A 111 12.83 -9.39 -5.98
C HIS A 111 12.06 -10.72 -5.99
N ASP A 112 11.54 -11.16 -7.14
CA ASP A 112 10.69 -12.36 -7.24
C ASP A 112 11.38 -13.62 -6.69
N ALA A 113 12.68 -13.81 -6.93
CA ALA A 113 13.44 -14.94 -6.38
C ALA A 113 13.40 -15.03 -4.84
N ARG A 114 13.19 -13.90 -4.14
CA ARG A 114 13.13 -13.82 -2.67
C ARG A 114 11.69 -13.74 -2.15
N LEU A 115 10.78 -13.10 -2.89
CA LEU A 115 9.45 -12.72 -2.41
C LEU A 115 8.29 -13.49 -3.04
N GLN A 116 8.43 -14.02 -4.26
CA GLN A 116 7.34 -14.70 -4.95
C GLN A 116 6.96 -16.00 -4.22
N GLY A 117 5.65 -16.25 -4.09
CA GLY A 117 5.06 -17.35 -3.36
C GLY A 117 5.10 -17.20 -1.83
N LYS A 118 5.67 -16.12 -1.29
CA LYS A 118 5.72 -15.91 0.16
C LYS A 118 4.34 -15.48 0.66
N ARG A 119 3.84 -16.19 1.68
CA ARG A 119 2.58 -15.84 2.36
C ARG A 119 2.84 -14.76 3.41
N ILE A 120 2.76 -13.51 3.00
CA ILE A 120 2.94 -12.35 3.88
C ILE A 120 1.57 -11.90 4.41
N LEU A 121 1.38 -11.98 5.73
CA LEU A 121 0.23 -11.37 6.39
C LEU A 121 0.45 -9.86 6.45
N ARG A 122 -0.37 -9.11 5.71
CA ARG A 122 -0.28 -7.65 5.60
C ARG A 122 -1.38 -7.04 6.45
N LEU A 123 -0.99 -6.40 7.54
CA LEU A 123 -1.91 -5.76 8.48
C LEU A 123 -1.79 -4.24 8.36
N THR A 124 -2.91 -3.55 8.48
CA THR A 124 -2.98 -2.09 8.43
C THR A 124 -3.52 -1.57 9.75
N PHE A 125 -2.87 -0.54 10.28
CA PHE A 125 -3.26 0.08 11.54
C PHE A 125 -3.45 1.57 11.33
N HIS A 126 -4.44 2.11 12.01
CA HIS A 126 -4.72 3.53 12.03
C HIS A 126 -4.76 3.99 13.48
N PHE A 127 -3.93 4.98 13.79
CA PHE A 127 -3.69 5.43 15.16
C PHE A 127 -4.52 6.67 15.53
N LEU A 128 -5.23 7.31 14.59
CA LEU A 128 -6.16 8.37 15.01
C LEU A 128 -7.29 7.73 15.82
N ASP A 129 -7.65 8.41 16.90
CA ASP A 129 -8.68 8.00 17.86
C ASP A 129 -8.37 6.71 18.63
N ALA A 130 -7.13 6.22 18.60
CA ALA A 130 -6.71 5.09 19.42
C ALA A 130 -6.42 5.54 20.87
N ASP A 131 -7.02 4.86 21.85
CA ASP A 131 -6.79 5.17 23.28
C ASP A 131 -5.39 4.78 23.74
N SER A 132 -4.75 3.80 23.07
CA SER A 132 -3.36 3.38 23.32
C SER A 132 -2.76 2.69 22.09
N ILE A 133 -1.43 2.61 22.06
CA ILE A 133 -0.68 1.88 21.02
C ILE A 133 -1.00 0.39 21.11
N GLU A 134 -1.05 -0.16 22.32
CA GLU A 134 -1.30 -1.56 22.61
C GLU A 134 -2.67 -1.99 22.09
N GLN A 135 -3.72 -1.21 22.38
CA GLN A 135 -5.06 -1.47 21.86
C GLN A 135 -5.11 -1.41 20.34
N CYS A 136 -4.48 -0.40 19.73
CA CYS A 136 -4.45 -0.25 18.27
C CYS A 136 -3.79 -1.47 17.61
N ILE A 137 -2.63 -1.89 18.11
CA ILE A 137 -1.85 -2.98 17.52
C ILE A 137 -2.45 -4.35 17.85
N LEU A 138 -2.65 -4.68 19.13
CA LEU A 138 -3.09 -6.02 19.55
C LEU A 138 -4.56 -6.26 19.21
N GLY A 139 -5.42 -5.30 19.52
CA GLY A 139 -6.84 -5.37 19.16
C GLY A 139 -7.04 -5.37 17.64
N GLY A 140 -6.31 -4.49 16.94
CA GLY A 140 -6.33 -4.41 15.48
C GLY A 140 -5.81 -5.69 14.80
N TYR A 141 -4.80 -6.35 15.38
CA TYR A 141 -4.29 -7.64 14.91
C TYR A 141 -5.39 -8.69 14.99
N VAL A 142 -6.03 -8.87 16.16
CA VAL A 142 -7.09 -9.86 16.35
C VAL A 142 -8.27 -9.62 15.42
N ALA A 143 -8.71 -8.36 15.29
CA ALA A 143 -9.81 -8.00 14.41
C ALA A 143 -9.51 -8.37 12.95
N GLN A 144 -8.31 -8.05 12.46
CA GLN A 144 -7.92 -8.35 11.08
C GLN A 144 -7.71 -9.85 10.85
N VAL A 145 -7.07 -10.57 11.77
CA VAL A 145 -6.89 -12.03 11.66
C VAL A 145 -8.25 -12.73 11.66
N ARG A 146 -9.17 -12.35 12.55
CA ARG A 146 -10.53 -12.92 12.57
C ARG A 146 -11.27 -12.68 11.25
N ALA A 147 -11.10 -11.53 10.62
CA ALA A 147 -11.73 -11.21 9.34
C ALA A 147 -11.10 -11.96 8.15
N LEU A 148 -9.77 -12.11 8.13
CA LEU A 148 -9.03 -12.75 7.03
C LEU A 148 -8.99 -14.29 7.15
N HIS A 149 -8.99 -14.79 8.39
CA HIS A 149 -8.83 -16.20 8.74
C HIS A 149 -9.77 -16.58 9.90
N PRO A 150 -11.09 -16.73 9.65
CA PRO A 150 -12.08 -16.96 10.70
C PRO A 150 -11.83 -18.20 11.56
N GLU A 151 -11.23 -19.23 10.96
CA GLU A 151 -10.95 -20.52 11.61
C GLU A 151 -9.57 -20.56 12.31
N ALA A 152 -8.77 -19.50 12.21
CA ALA A 152 -7.46 -19.47 12.84
C ALA A 152 -7.60 -19.26 14.36
N PRO A 153 -6.79 -19.97 15.18
CA PRO A 153 -6.75 -19.70 16.62
C PRO A 153 -6.27 -18.27 16.86
N LEU A 154 -7.00 -17.54 17.71
CA LEU A 154 -6.66 -16.16 18.06
C LEU A 154 -5.84 -16.15 19.36
N PRO A 155 -4.83 -15.28 19.48
CA PRO A 155 -4.10 -15.12 20.72
C PRO A 155 -5.01 -14.53 21.81
N ALA A 156 -4.73 -14.89 23.07
CA ALA A 156 -5.30 -14.19 24.23
C ALA A 156 -4.53 -12.88 24.40
N VAL A 157 -5.05 -11.80 23.83
CA VAL A 157 -4.53 -10.44 23.97
C VAL A 157 -5.52 -9.56 24.72
#